data_AF-A0A6B2E4B7-F1
#
_entry.id   AF-A0A6B2E4B7-F1
#
_cell.length_a   1.000
_cell.length_b   1.000
_cell.length_c   1.000
_cell.angle_alpha   90.00
_cell.angle_beta   90.00
_cell.angle_gamma   90.00
#
_symmetry.space_group_name_H-M   'P 1'
#
loop_
_entity.id
_entity.type
_entity.pdbx_description
1 polymer ?
#
loop_
_entity_poly.entity_id
_entity_poly.type
_entity_poly.pdbx_seq_one_letter_code
_entity_poly.pdbx_strand_id
1 'polypeptide(L)'
;MYWPVPASWTPHDEAELVAGWRLWLELSDRAWPTAAWDGTPAGAVRQLRELLAACDEIETAYRADAAEPSDGFLRLTQGLAVTAGSVISLWFDDADQLDGDRAALLHDDLARFAEQAEQVLTLLAVNGGWARLDEVRRRPA
;
A
#
# COMPACT_ATOMS: atom_id res chain seq x y z
N MET A 1 -9.57 -8.14 -7.20
CA MET A 1 -8.73 -9.27 -7.65
C MET A 1 -7.62 -9.43 -6.64
N TYR A 2 -7.38 -10.61 -6.08
CA TYR A 2 -6.34 -10.78 -5.07
C TYR A 2 -5.00 -11.06 -5.76
N TRP A 3 -4.06 -10.11 -5.69
CA TRP A 3 -2.72 -10.33 -6.22
C TRP A 3 -1.87 -11.05 -5.17
N PRO A 4 -1.21 -12.17 -5.51
CA PRO A 4 -0.41 -12.88 -4.53
C PRO A 4 0.79 -12.03 -4.11
N VAL A 5 0.92 -11.80 -2.79
CA VAL A 5 2.17 -11.29 -2.22
C VAL A 5 3.22 -12.40 -2.34
N PRO A 6 4.44 -12.10 -2.83
CA PRO A 6 5.55 -13.07 -2.88
C PRO A 6 5.75 -13.76 -1.53
N ALA A 7 6.05 -15.07 -1.56
CA ALA A 7 6.30 -15.85 -0.35
C ALA A 7 7.54 -15.37 0.42
N SER A 8 8.49 -14.74 -0.27
CA SER A 8 9.66 -14.09 0.31
C SER A 8 10.07 -12.87 -0.52
N TRP A 9 10.69 -11.90 0.14
CA TRP A 9 11.41 -10.79 -0.47
C TRP A 9 12.73 -10.69 0.27
N THR A 10 13.84 -10.63 -0.45
CA THR A 10 15.17 -10.35 0.12
C THR A 10 15.77 -9.25 -0.74
N PRO A 11 16.20 -8.12 -0.16
CA PRO A 11 16.79 -7.05 -0.94
C PRO A 11 18.05 -7.56 -1.65
N HIS A 12 18.15 -7.34 -2.97
CA HIS A 12 19.28 -7.76 -3.79
C HIS A 12 20.47 -6.82 -3.64
N ASP A 13 20.20 -5.54 -3.40
CA ASP A 13 21.20 -4.49 -3.20
C ASP A 13 20.73 -3.44 -2.18
N GLU A 14 21.58 -2.45 -1.90
CA GLU A 14 21.28 -1.34 -1.00
C GLU A 14 20.14 -0.45 -1.54
N ALA A 15 20.06 -0.27 -2.86
CA ALA A 15 19.00 0.52 -3.48
C ALA A 15 17.61 -0.10 -3.23
N GLU A 16 17.49 -1.43 -3.34
CA GLU A 16 16.26 -2.16 -3.05
C GLU A 16 15.92 -2.15 -1.57
N LEU A 17 16.92 -2.23 -0.68
CA LEU A 17 16.69 -2.09 0.76
C LEU A 17 16.11 -0.70 1.10
N VAL A 18 16.67 0.37 0.51
CA VAL A 18 16.17 1.74 0.67
C VAL A 18 14.77 1.89 0.08
N ALA A 19 14.50 1.33 -1.09
CA ALA A 19 13.18 1.33 -1.70
C ALA A 19 12.15 0.59 -0.84
N GLY A 20 12.51 -0.58 -0.31
CA GLY A 20 11.72 -1.36 0.64
C GLY A 20 11.42 -0.58 1.92
N TRP A 21 12.38 0.18 2.44
CA TRP A 21 12.18 1.02 3.62
C TRP A 21 11.18 2.14 3.35
N ARG A 22 11.34 2.86 2.23
CA ARG A 22 10.42 3.93 1.83
C ARG A 22 9.01 3.40 1.62
N LEU A 23 8.87 2.25 0.97
CA LEU A 23 7.58 1.58 0.78
C LEU A 23 6.95 1.18 2.12
N TRP A 24 7.74 0.64 3.05
CA TRP A 24 7.26 0.30 4.40
C TRP A 24 6.73 1.52 5.16
N LEU A 25 7.41 2.68 5.05
CA LEU A 25 6.96 3.93 5.68
C LEU A 25 5.64 4.44 5.10
N GLU A 26 5.51 4.49 3.77
CA GLU A 26 4.26 4.95 3.12
C GLU A 26 3.07 4.06 3.49
N LEU A 27 3.24 2.74 3.45
CA LEU A 27 2.17 1.80 3.78
C LEU A 27 1.81 1.83 5.27
N SER A 28 2.76 2.10 6.16
CA SER A 28 2.52 2.10 7.61
C SER A 28 1.57 3.21 8.05
N ASP A 29 1.54 4.33 7.31
CA ASP A 29 0.74 5.51 7.65
C ASP A 29 -0.55 5.61 6.83
N ARG A 30 -0.53 5.14 5.57
CA ARG A 30 -1.54 5.51 4.56
C ARG A 30 -2.33 4.34 3.98
N ALA A 31 -2.19 3.13 4.54
CA ALA A 31 -2.94 1.95 4.08
C ALA A 31 -4.46 2.02 4.35
N TRP A 32 -4.90 2.97 5.19
CA TRP A 32 -6.30 3.26 5.50
C TRP A 32 -6.59 4.77 5.36
N PRO A 33 -7.83 5.20 5.06
CA PRO A 33 -8.18 6.61 5.14
C PRO A 33 -7.81 7.24 6.48
N THR A 34 -7.09 8.34 6.42
CA THR A 34 -6.63 9.10 7.57
C THR A 34 -7.70 10.11 8.04
N ALA A 35 -7.40 10.86 9.10
CA ALA A 35 -8.24 11.97 9.56
C ALA A 35 -8.46 13.09 8.52
N ALA A 36 -7.68 13.11 7.43
CA ALA A 36 -7.87 14.04 6.32
C ALA A 36 -9.02 13.63 5.37
N TRP A 37 -9.70 12.51 5.64
CA TRP A 37 -10.84 12.05 4.85
C TRP A 37 -12.07 12.93 5.09
N ASP A 38 -12.72 13.37 4.01
CA ASP A 38 -13.90 14.24 4.02
C ASP A 38 -15.23 13.51 4.22
N GLY A 39 -15.21 12.18 4.37
CA GLY A 39 -16.39 11.33 4.54
C GLY A 39 -17.02 10.84 3.23
N THR A 40 -16.50 11.25 2.06
CA THR A 40 -17.00 10.80 0.75
C THR A 40 -16.19 9.62 0.20
N PRO A 41 -16.77 8.71 -0.60
CA PRO A 41 -16.00 7.64 -1.24
C PRO A 41 -14.85 8.19 -2.10
N ALA A 42 -15.11 9.22 -2.91
CA ALA A 42 -14.10 9.90 -3.71
C ALA A 42 -12.93 10.41 -2.85
N GLY A 43 -13.21 10.98 -1.68
CA GLY A 43 -12.21 11.44 -0.73
C GLY A 43 -11.35 10.30 -0.15
N ALA A 44 -11.95 9.14 0.12
CA ALA A 44 -11.22 7.97 0.60
C ALA A 44 -10.28 7.42 -0.50
N VAL A 45 -10.79 7.23 -1.72
CA VAL A 45 -9.97 6.71 -2.82
C VAL A 45 -8.98 7.72 -3.37
N ARG A 46 -9.18 9.02 -3.15
CA ARG A 46 -8.15 10.05 -3.42
C ARG A 46 -6.89 9.79 -2.59
N GLN A 47 -7.02 9.53 -1.28
CA GLN A 47 -5.86 9.20 -0.45
C GLN A 47 -5.17 7.93 -0.92
N LEU A 48 -5.95 6.91 -1.32
CA LEU A 48 -5.41 5.68 -1.90
C LEU A 48 -4.63 5.95 -3.21
N ARG A 49 -5.13 6.84 -4.08
CA ARG A 49 -4.42 7.26 -5.29
C ARG A 49 -3.12 8.00 -4.98
N GLU A 50 -3.13 8.87 -3.98
CA GLU A 50 -1.93 9.57 -3.54
C GLU A 50 -0.89 8.59 -2.95
N LEU A 51 -1.32 7.50 -2.31
CA LEU A 51 -0.42 6.41 -1.88
C LEU A 51 0.16 5.67 -3.09
N LEU A 52 -0.67 5.32 -4.08
CA LEU A 52 -0.17 4.65 -5.29
C LEU A 52 0.83 5.53 -6.07
N ALA A 53 0.62 6.84 -6.11
CA ALA A 53 1.57 7.78 -6.69
C ALA A 53 2.92 7.74 -5.96
N ALA A 54 2.91 7.72 -4.62
CA ALA A 54 4.14 7.56 -3.83
C ALA A 54 4.83 6.21 -4.09
N CYS A 55 4.06 5.12 -4.23
CA CYS A 55 4.62 3.81 -4.61
C CYS A 55 5.28 3.84 -6.00
N ASP A 56 4.66 4.49 -6.98
CA ASP A 56 5.20 4.66 -8.34
C ASP A 56 6.47 5.51 -8.34
N GLU A 57 6.52 6.58 -7.55
CA GLU A 57 7.73 7.39 -7.35
C GLU A 57 8.88 6.60 -6.72
N ILE A 58 8.58 5.74 -5.73
CA ILE A 58 9.56 4.85 -5.10
C ILE A 58 10.08 3.84 -6.11
N GLU A 59 9.19 3.20 -6.89
CA GLU A 59 9.57 2.25 -7.93
C GLU A 59 10.45 2.92 -8.99
N THR A 60 10.05 4.10 -9.46
CA THR A 60 10.79 4.87 -10.46
C THR A 60 12.18 5.24 -9.96
N ALA A 61 12.31 5.71 -8.72
CA ALA A 61 13.60 6.02 -8.10
C ALA A 61 14.46 4.76 -7.98
N TYR A 62 13.89 3.65 -7.52
CA TYR A 62 14.60 2.36 -7.43
C TYR A 62 15.16 1.92 -8.78
N ARG A 63 14.35 1.98 -9.84
CA ARG A 63 14.79 1.62 -11.21
C ARG A 63 15.91 2.51 -11.74
N ALA A 64 15.98 3.76 -11.30
CA ALA A 64 17.03 4.69 -11.71
C ALA A 64 18.36 4.42 -10.98
N ASP A 65 18.29 4.00 -9.71
CA ASP A 65 19.46 3.79 -8.85
C ASP A 65 20.02 2.36 -8.96
N ALA A 66 19.20 1.37 -9.30
CA ALA A 66 19.60 -0.02 -9.41
C ALA A 66 20.23 -0.34 -10.79
N ALA A 67 21.36 -1.06 -10.77
CA ALA A 67 21.97 -1.57 -12.00
C ALA A 67 21.12 -2.66 -12.68
N GLU A 68 20.45 -3.49 -11.87
CA GLU A 68 19.53 -4.54 -12.32
C GLU A 68 18.33 -4.60 -11.35
N PRO A 69 17.20 -3.93 -11.67
CA PRO A 69 16.04 -3.90 -10.79
C PRO A 69 15.44 -5.30 -10.58
N SER A 70 15.17 -5.65 -9.32
CA SER A 70 14.67 -6.97 -8.96
C SER A 70 13.19 -7.15 -9.31
N ASP A 71 12.84 -8.31 -9.85
CA ASP A 71 11.44 -8.67 -10.08
C ASP A 71 10.63 -8.77 -8.78
N GLY A 72 11.29 -9.08 -7.66
CA GLY A 72 10.66 -9.26 -6.36
C GLY A 72 10.02 -7.96 -5.87
N PHE A 73 10.78 -6.87 -5.87
CA PHE A 73 10.28 -5.55 -5.46
C PHE A 73 9.20 -5.02 -6.39
N LEU A 74 9.40 -5.15 -7.71
CA LEU A 74 8.44 -4.69 -8.72
C LEU A 74 7.10 -5.43 -8.64
N ARG A 75 7.10 -6.70 -8.23
CA ARG A 75 5.86 -7.46 -8.02
C ARG A 75 5.10 -7.01 -6.78
N LEU A 76 5.77 -6.46 -5.75
CA LEU A 76 5.11 -5.89 -4.58
C LEU A 76 4.34 -4.62 -4.94
N THR A 77 4.99 -3.68 -5.63
CA THR A 77 4.37 -2.42 -6.07
C THR A 77 3.26 -2.66 -7.08
N GLN A 78 3.47 -3.56 -8.05
CA GLN A 78 2.44 -3.98 -9.00
C GLN A 78 1.21 -4.57 -8.29
N GLY A 79 1.42 -5.43 -7.29
CA GLY A 79 0.33 -6.02 -6.54
C GLY A 79 -0.54 -4.96 -5.87
N LEU A 80 0.08 -3.97 -5.21
CA LEU A 80 -0.62 -2.87 -4.56
C LEU A 80 -1.47 -2.07 -5.56
N ALA A 81 -0.90 -1.75 -6.73
CA ALA A 81 -1.60 -1.03 -7.78
C ALA A 81 -2.80 -1.80 -8.33
N VAL A 82 -2.65 -3.12 -8.57
CA VAL A 82 -3.74 -3.98 -9.07
C VAL A 82 -4.90 -4.04 -8.07
N THR A 83 -4.61 -4.19 -6.79
CA THR A 83 -5.64 -4.34 -5.75
C THR A 83 -6.35 -3.03 -5.45
N ALA A 84 -5.62 -1.93 -5.42
CA ALA A 84 -6.20 -0.60 -5.28
C ALA A 84 -7.03 -0.20 -6.51
N GLY A 85 -6.63 -0.64 -7.71
CA GLY A 85 -7.30 -0.30 -8.98
C GLY A 85 -8.80 -0.60 -8.96
N SER A 86 -9.22 -1.76 -8.44
CA SER A 86 -10.66 -2.07 -8.36
C SER A 86 -11.44 -1.13 -7.45
N VAL A 87 -10.87 -0.75 -6.31
CA VAL A 87 -11.54 0.16 -5.36
C VAL A 87 -11.62 1.56 -5.95
N ILE A 88 -10.53 2.04 -6.57
CA ILE A 88 -10.48 3.35 -7.22
C ILE A 88 -11.50 3.42 -8.35
N SER A 89 -11.56 2.41 -9.23
CA SER A 89 -12.50 2.43 -10.35
C SER A 89 -13.97 2.45 -9.93
N LEU A 90 -14.30 1.95 -8.74
CA LEU A 90 -15.68 1.93 -8.23
C LEU A 90 -16.11 3.26 -7.62
N TRP A 91 -15.19 3.99 -6.98
CA TRP A 91 -15.54 5.09 -6.07
C TRP A 91 -14.94 6.46 -6.45
N PHE A 92 -14.14 6.54 -7.52
CA PHE A 92 -13.34 7.73 -7.88
C PHE A 92 -14.12 9.04 -8.01
N ASP A 93 -15.31 9.00 -8.61
CA ASP A 93 -16.14 10.17 -8.91
C ASP A 93 -17.34 10.32 -7.97
N ASP A 94 -17.41 9.45 -6.96
CA ASP A 94 -18.52 9.38 -6.04
C ASP A 94 -18.34 10.36 -4.87
N ALA A 95 -18.85 11.58 -5.07
CA ALA A 95 -18.81 12.68 -4.10
C ALA A 95 -20.02 12.72 -3.16
N ASP A 96 -20.93 11.75 -3.25
CA ASP A 96 -22.13 11.72 -2.42
C ASP A 96 -21.80 11.28 -0.99
N GLN A 97 -22.58 11.76 -0.03
CA GLN A 97 -22.47 11.32 1.36
C GLN A 97 -22.80 9.82 1.47
N LEU A 98 -22.04 9.12 2.31
CA LEU A 98 -22.25 7.71 2.57
C LEU A 98 -23.54 7.48 3.38
N ASP A 99 -24.42 6.64 2.84
CA ASP A 99 -25.41 5.94 3.67
C ASP A 99 -24.78 4.68 4.30
N GLY A 100 -25.52 4.01 5.19
CA GLY A 100 -25.01 2.87 5.94
C GLY A 100 -24.58 1.69 5.07
N ASP A 101 -25.32 1.40 4.00
CA ASP A 101 -25.04 0.27 3.12
C ASP A 101 -23.80 0.57 2.26
N ARG A 102 -23.70 1.79 1.73
CA ARG A 102 -22.54 2.24 0.96
C ARG A 102 -21.29 2.35 1.83
N ALA A 103 -21.43 2.77 3.09
CA ALA A 103 -20.31 2.81 4.03
C ALA A 103 -19.74 1.40 4.28
N ALA A 104 -20.61 0.39 4.42
CA ALA A 104 -20.19 -0.99 4.57
C ALA A 104 -19.47 -1.52 3.32
N LEU A 105 -19.99 -1.22 2.12
CA LEU A 105 -19.36 -1.62 0.85
C LEU A 105 -17.98 -0.98 0.66
N LEU A 106 -17.87 0.33 0.88
CA LEU A 106 -16.59 1.04 0.81
C LEU A 106 -15.61 0.47 1.84
N HIS A 107 -16.07 0.18 3.06
CA HIS A 107 -15.24 -0.44 4.09
C HIS A 107 -14.68 -1.78 3.64
N ASP A 108 -15.53 -2.69 3.13
CA ASP A 108 -15.09 -4.01 2.66
C ASP A 108 -14.08 -3.92 1.51
N ASP A 109 -14.27 -2.96 0.60
CA ASP A 109 -13.35 -2.72 -0.51
C ASP A 109 -12.00 -2.19 -0.03
N LEU A 110 -11.98 -1.24 0.90
CA LEU A 110 -10.76 -0.72 1.52
C LEU A 110 -10.07 -1.78 2.40
N ALA A 111 -10.84 -2.61 3.12
CA ALA A 111 -10.33 -3.71 3.95
C ALA A 111 -9.46 -4.66 3.15
N ARG A 112 -9.89 -5.03 1.95
CA ARG A 112 -9.10 -5.90 1.05
C ARG A 112 -7.76 -5.28 0.66
N PHE A 113 -7.73 -3.97 0.39
CA PHE A 113 -6.48 -3.29 0.11
C PHE A 113 -5.59 -3.26 1.35
N ALA A 114 -6.15 -2.91 2.51
CA ALA A 114 -5.43 -2.85 3.77
C ALA A 114 -4.83 -4.21 4.17
N GLU A 115 -5.58 -5.30 4.00
CA GLU A 115 -5.08 -6.67 4.22
C GLU A 115 -3.86 -7.00 3.36
N GLN A 116 -3.86 -6.55 2.11
CA GLN A 116 -2.71 -6.74 1.23
C GLN A 116 -1.54 -5.84 1.63
N ALA A 117 -1.80 -4.58 1.97
CA ALA A 117 -0.78 -3.67 2.48
C ALA A 117 -0.13 -4.23 3.75
N GLU A 118 -0.90 -4.82 4.66
CA GLU A 118 -0.41 -5.48 5.87
C GLU A 118 0.49 -6.69 5.57
N GLN A 119 0.17 -7.48 4.55
CA GLN A 119 1.03 -8.57 4.11
C GLN A 119 2.37 -8.07 3.56
N VAL A 120 2.33 -7.00 2.75
CA VAL A 120 3.55 -6.35 2.24
C VAL A 120 4.36 -5.74 3.38
N LEU A 121 3.73 -5.03 4.32
CA LEU A 121 4.37 -4.48 5.52
C LEU A 121 5.07 -5.56 6.34
N THR A 122 4.38 -6.68 6.58
CA THR A 122 4.93 -7.84 7.30
C THR A 122 6.17 -8.37 6.59
N LEU A 123 6.06 -8.57 5.28
CA LEU A 123 7.13 -9.13 4.46
C LEU A 123 8.38 -8.22 4.45
N LEU A 124 8.16 -6.92 4.24
CA LEU A 124 9.22 -5.91 4.25
C LEU A 124 9.88 -5.81 5.63
N ALA A 125 9.10 -5.79 6.72
CA ALA A 125 9.63 -5.67 8.06
C ALA A 125 10.52 -6.86 8.46
N VAL A 126 10.11 -8.08 8.13
CA VAL A 126 10.88 -9.30 8.44
C VAL A 126 12.21 -9.30 7.70
N ASN A 127 12.20 -9.01 6.40
CA ASN A 127 13.39 -9.19 5.56
C ASN A 127 14.26 -7.93 5.43
N GLY A 128 13.71 -6.75 5.74
CA GLY A 128 14.44 -5.49 5.82
C GLY A 128 15.10 -5.24 7.18
N GLY A 129 14.84 -6.10 8.18
CA GLY A 129 15.40 -5.96 9.53
C GLY A 129 14.64 -4.98 10.43
N TRP A 130 13.37 -4.68 10.10
CA TRP A 130 12.52 -3.71 10.82
C TRP A 130 11.42 -4.36 11.66
N ALA A 131 11.46 -5.68 11.89
CA ALA A 131 10.44 -6.43 12.62
C ALA A 131 10.07 -5.79 13.97
N ARG A 132 11.05 -5.25 14.72
CA ARG A 132 10.77 -4.55 15.99
C ARG A 132 9.98 -3.25 15.82
N LEU A 133 10.16 -2.53 14.71
CA LEU A 133 9.37 -1.33 14.40
C LEU A 133 7.95 -1.73 14.02
N ASP A 134 7.79 -2.82 13.27
CA ASP A 134 6.48 -3.35 12.91
C ASP A 134 5.70 -3.87 14.13
N GLU A 135 6.39 -4.49 15.11
CA GLU A 135 5.79 -4.84 16.40
C GLU A 135 5.25 -3.63 17.16
N VAL A 136 5.91 -2.48 17.08
CA VAL A 136 5.43 -1.23 17.70
C VAL A 136 4.23 -0.69 16.93
N ARG A 137 4.29 -0.68 15.59
CA ARG A 137 3.21 -0.20 14.71
C ARG A 137 1.89 -0.95 14.95
N ARG A 138 1.93 -2.27 15.18
CA ARG A 138 0.73 -3.09 15.39
C ARG A 138 0.11 -2.97 16.78
N ARG A 139 0.77 -2.32 17.74
CA ARG A 139 0.20 -2.20 19.09
C ARG A 139 -0.97 -1.23 19.05
N PRO A 140 -2.15 -1.62 19.57
CA PRO A 140 -3.22 -0.65 19.78
C PRO A 140 -2.74 0.44 20.74
N ALA A 141 -3.05 1.68 20.40
CA ALA A 141 -2.79 2.85 21.24
C ALA A 141 -3.60 2.81 22.54
#